data_AF-A0A0Q4JF52-F1
#
_entry.id   AF-A0A0Q4JF52-F1
#
_cell.length_a   1.000
_cell.length_b   1.000
_cell.length_c   1.000
_cell.angle_alpha   90.00
_cell.angle_beta   90.00
_cell.angle_gamma   90.00
#
_symmetry.space_group_name_H-M   'P 1'
#
loop_
_entity.id
_entity.type
_entity.pdbx_description
1 polymer ?
#
loop_
_entity_poly.entity_id
_entity_poly.type
_entity_poly.pdbx_seq_one_letter_code
_entity_poly.pdbx_strand_id
1 'polypeptide(L)'
;MRADGEPAWLLAWREQLSQPASAAHARTTIKIYAPRDTFSFPAREGADWQGMIVPKRWDYDGCVRREPVVDADASPPRVVRKVGWQRCMKCRRPFFSEDVIRLRLCTGGGGTTGCRGDEDRFR
;
A
#
# COMPACT_ATOMS: atom_id res chain seq x y z
N MET A 1 -22.50 51.41 16.28
CA MET A 1 -22.14 50.05 15.82
C MET A 1 -23.02 49.07 16.59
N ARG A 2 -24.15 48.63 16.02
CA ARG A 2 -24.98 47.60 16.66
C ARG A 2 -24.60 46.26 16.07
N ALA A 3 -24.36 45.31 16.98
CA ALA A 3 -23.89 43.97 16.73
C ALA A 3 -24.75 43.22 15.72
N ASP A 4 -24.08 42.50 14.86
CA ASP A 4 -24.64 41.51 13.95
C ASP A 4 -25.45 40.49 14.76
N GLY A 5 -26.75 40.38 14.47
CA GLY A 5 -27.59 39.33 15.05
C GLY A 5 -27.11 37.94 14.62
N GLU A 6 -27.34 36.92 15.45
CA GLU A 6 -26.98 35.54 15.11
C GLU A 6 -27.55 35.15 13.73
N PRO A 7 -26.75 34.52 12.86
CA PRO A 7 -27.18 34.23 11.50
C PRO A 7 -28.24 33.13 11.49
N ALA A 8 -29.25 33.29 10.61
CA ALA A 8 -30.44 32.44 10.58
C ALA A 8 -30.17 30.93 10.47
N TRP A 9 -29.05 30.54 9.84
CA TRP A 9 -28.65 29.13 9.73
C TRP A 9 -28.35 28.50 11.10
N LEU A 10 -27.87 29.30 12.06
CA LEU A 10 -27.45 28.84 13.37
C LEU A 10 -28.66 28.54 14.27
N LEU A 11 -29.76 29.28 14.07
CA LEU A 11 -31.05 29.02 14.72
C LEU A 11 -31.71 27.75 14.14
N ALA A 12 -31.76 27.63 12.82
CA ALA A 12 -32.34 26.46 12.15
C ALA A 12 -31.63 25.15 12.53
N TRP A 13 -30.29 25.20 12.68
CA TRP A 13 -29.52 24.04 13.11
C TRP A 13 -29.83 23.60 14.55
N ARG A 14 -29.98 24.55 15.50
CA ARG A 14 -30.37 24.23 16.88
C ARG A 14 -31.77 23.63 16.94
N GLU A 15 -32.70 24.15 16.14
CA GLU A 15 -34.07 23.64 16.06
C GLU A 15 -34.10 22.18 15.56
N GLN A 16 -33.25 21.86 14.55
CA GLN A 16 -33.12 20.50 14.02
C GLN A 16 -32.53 19.50 15.03
N LEU A 17 -31.64 19.94 15.92
CA LEU A 17 -31.13 19.11 17.02
C LEU A 17 -32.15 18.89 18.14
N SER A 18 -33.06 19.85 18.36
CA SER A 18 -34.10 19.75 19.40
C SER A 18 -35.30 18.88 19.01
N GLN A 19 -35.38 18.43 17.75
CA GLN A 19 -36.46 17.54 17.33
C GLN A 19 -36.24 16.13 17.90
N PRO A 20 -37.21 15.58 18.68
CA PRO A 20 -37.12 14.20 19.14
C PRO A 20 -37.17 13.26 17.95
N ALA A 21 -36.24 12.30 17.90
CA ALA A 21 -36.19 11.28 16.86
C ALA A 21 -37.56 10.61 16.73
N SER A 22 -38.25 10.85 15.62
CA SER A 22 -39.51 10.18 15.32
C SER A 22 -39.28 8.67 15.32
N ALA A 23 -40.23 7.95 15.93
CA ALA A 23 -40.12 6.53 16.22
C ALA A 23 -39.79 5.72 14.96
N ALA A 24 -38.65 5.04 15.06
CA ALA A 24 -38.22 3.84 14.34
C ALA A 24 -39.14 3.37 13.19
N HIS A 25 -38.81 3.77 11.96
CA HIS A 25 -38.95 2.82 10.86
C HIS A 25 -37.90 1.73 11.07
N ALA A 26 -38.35 0.55 11.50
CA ALA A 26 -37.53 -0.64 11.56
C ALA A 26 -36.92 -0.90 10.17
N ARG A 27 -35.68 -0.45 9.97
CA ARG A 27 -34.90 -0.75 8.76
C ARG A 27 -34.56 -2.23 8.83
N THR A 28 -35.32 -3.05 8.13
CA THR A 28 -34.90 -4.42 7.84
C THR A 28 -33.66 -4.33 6.95
N THR A 29 -32.49 -4.43 7.56
CA THR A 29 -31.20 -4.41 6.86
C THR A 29 -31.03 -5.76 6.17
N ILE A 30 -31.65 -5.92 5.00
CA ILE A 30 -31.30 -7.02 4.10
C ILE A 30 -29.85 -6.76 3.70
N LYS A 31 -28.93 -7.60 4.18
CA LYS A 31 -27.53 -7.58 3.74
C LYS A 31 -27.49 -8.08 2.31
N ILE A 32 -27.72 -7.19 1.35
CA ILE A 32 -27.44 -7.43 -0.05
C ILE A 32 -25.93 -7.43 -0.17
N TYR A 33 -25.32 -8.62 -0.13
CA TYR A 33 -23.90 -8.76 -0.45
C TYR A 33 -23.76 -8.40 -1.92
N ALA A 34 -22.80 -7.51 -2.22
CA ALA A 34 -22.42 -7.27 -3.61
C ALA A 34 -22.16 -8.63 -4.28
N PRO A 35 -22.67 -8.85 -5.52
CA PRO A 35 -22.33 -10.03 -6.28
C PRO A 35 -20.83 -10.21 -6.22
N ARG A 36 -20.35 -11.39 -5.82
CA ARG A 36 -18.91 -11.67 -5.88
C ARG A 36 -18.54 -11.62 -7.35
N ASP A 37 -17.95 -10.50 -7.75
CA ASP A 37 -17.29 -10.34 -9.03
C ASP A 37 -16.25 -11.46 -9.14
N THR A 38 -16.63 -12.51 -9.85
CA THR A 38 -15.80 -13.68 -10.15
C THR A 38 -15.06 -13.42 -11.45
N PHE A 39 -14.51 -12.22 -11.60
CA PHE A 39 -13.56 -11.94 -12.66
C PHE A 39 -12.25 -12.62 -12.29
N SER A 40 -12.13 -13.88 -12.71
CA SER A 40 -10.85 -14.58 -12.70
C SER A 40 -10.16 -14.26 -14.01
N PHE A 41 -9.12 -13.42 -13.94
CA PHE A 41 -8.19 -13.31 -15.05
C PHE A 41 -7.40 -14.63 -15.14
N PRO A 42 -7.17 -15.17 -16.35
CA PRO A 42 -6.33 -16.34 -16.50
C PRO A 42 -4.92 -15.99 -16.00
N ALA A 43 -4.47 -16.66 -14.94
CA ALA A 43 -3.12 -16.48 -14.42
C ALA A 43 -2.12 -16.80 -15.54
N ARG A 44 -1.30 -15.82 -15.91
CA ARG A 44 -0.22 -16.02 -16.88
C ARG A 44 0.87 -16.91 -16.25
N GLU A 45 1.42 -17.82 -17.05
CA GLU A 45 2.42 -18.77 -16.60
C GLU A 45 3.64 -18.04 -15.99
N GLY A 46 3.98 -18.36 -14.74
CA GLY A 46 5.09 -17.73 -14.02
C GLY A 46 4.79 -16.36 -13.40
N ALA A 47 3.57 -15.83 -13.52
CA ALA A 47 3.15 -14.65 -12.78
C ALA A 47 2.75 -15.01 -11.35
N ASP A 48 3.03 -14.13 -10.40
CA ASP A 48 2.57 -14.24 -9.02
C ASP A 48 1.06 -13.91 -8.91
N TRP A 49 0.53 -13.95 -7.68
CA TRP A 49 -0.87 -13.64 -7.42
C TRP A 49 -1.26 -12.18 -7.73
N GLN A 50 -0.28 -11.31 -7.99
CA GLN A 50 -0.48 -9.91 -8.39
C GLN A 50 -0.32 -9.70 -9.90
N GLY A 51 -0.17 -10.78 -10.69
CA GLY A 51 0.06 -10.68 -12.13
C GLY A 51 1.47 -10.26 -12.51
N MET A 52 2.44 -10.32 -11.58
CA MET A 52 3.83 -9.94 -11.84
C MET A 52 4.72 -11.17 -12.05
N ILE A 53 5.51 -11.16 -13.12
CA ILE A 53 6.58 -12.13 -13.35
C ILE A 53 7.80 -11.65 -12.56
N VAL A 54 8.01 -12.27 -11.40
CA VAL A 54 9.11 -11.97 -10.48
C VAL A 54 10.25 -12.97 -10.68
N PRO A 55 11.46 -12.52 -11.03
CA PRO A 55 12.63 -13.40 -11.13
C PRO A 55 12.94 -14.11 -9.81
N LYS A 56 13.30 -15.39 -9.89
CA LYS A 56 13.79 -16.14 -8.74
C LYS A 56 15.08 -15.52 -8.22
N ARG A 57 15.23 -15.43 -6.90
CA ARG A 57 16.48 -15.01 -6.27
C ARG A 57 17.65 -15.90 -6.68
N TRP A 58 18.78 -15.28 -7.03
CA TRP A 58 20.03 -15.96 -7.38
C TRP A 58 21.11 -15.77 -6.30
N ASP A 59 22.18 -16.54 -6.42
CA ASP A 59 23.36 -16.43 -5.55
C ASP A 59 24.03 -15.06 -5.66
N TYR A 60 24.83 -14.71 -4.66
CA TYR A 60 25.48 -13.41 -4.62
C TYR A 60 26.50 -13.25 -5.76
N ASP A 61 26.22 -12.32 -6.67
CA ASP A 61 26.96 -12.06 -7.90
C ASP A 61 27.84 -10.80 -7.84
N GLY A 62 28.05 -10.26 -6.64
CA GLY A 62 28.79 -9.00 -6.46
C GLY A 62 27.96 -7.73 -6.68
N CYS A 63 26.62 -7.83 -6.75
CA CYS A 63 25.69 -6.72 -7.05
C CYS A 63 25.79 -6.22 -8.50
N VAL A 64 26.12 -7.10 -9.44
CA VAL A 64 26.31 -6.75 -10.86
C VAL A 64 24.99 -6.83 -11.62
N ARG A 65 24.20 -7.89 -11.41
CA ARG A 65 22.96 -8.14 -12.15
C ARG A 65 21.77 -7.48 -11.48
N ARG A 66 20.88 -6.93 -12.30
CA ARG A 66 19.51 -6.60 -11.90
C ARG A 66 18.54 -7.07 -12.98
N GLU A 67 17.56 -7.85 -12.58
CA GLU A 67 16.54 -8.38 -13.50
C GLU A 67 15.24 -7.59 -13.41
N PRO A 68 14.56 -7.37 -14.55
CA PRO A 68 13.25 -6.71 -14.56
C PRO A 68 12.18 -7.62 -13.98
N VAL A 69 11.29 -7.04 -13.18
CA VAL A 69 9.98 -7.59 -12.84
C VAL A 69 8.98 -7.02 -13.83
N VAL A 70 8.28 -7.92 -14.51
CA VAL A 70 7.35 -7.56 -15.59
C VAL A 70 5.93 -7.75 -15.07
N ASP A 71 5.10 -6.73 -15.25
CA ASP A 71 3.66 -6.85 -15.04
C ASP A 71 3.04 -7.45 -16.30
N ALA A 72 2.50 -8.64 -16.12
CA ALA A 72 1.92 -9.45 -17.17
C ALA A 72 0.45 -9.11 -17.42
N ASP A 73 -0.22 -8.36 -16.54
CA ASP A 73 -1.61 -7.93 -16.72
C ASP A 73 -1.71 -6.68 -17.60
N ALA A 74 -0.64 -5.88 -17.66
CA ALA A 74 -0.52 -4.77 -18.59
C ALA A 74 -0.43 -5.26 -20.04
N SER A 75 -1.20 -4.63 -20.93
CA SER A 75 -1.08 -4.79 -22.38
C SER A 75 -0.75 -3.43 -23.01
N PRO A 76 0.51 -3.19 -23.47
CA PRO A 76 1.64 -4.13 -23.51
C PRO A 76 2.30 -4.40 -22.14
N PRO A 77 2.99 -5.55 -21.97
CA PRO A 77 3.70 -5.87 -20.72
C PRO A 77 4.72 -4.80 -20.37
N ARG A 78 4.73 -4.39 -19.10
CA ARG A 78 5.58 -3.28 -18.62
C ARG A 78 6.54 -3.73 -17.56
N VAL A 79 7.75 -3.18 -17.58
CA VAL A 79 8.70 -3.37 -16.49
C VAL A 79 8.29 -2.48 -15.32
N VAL A 80 7.88 -3.08 -14.20
CA VAL A 80 7.46 -2.35 -13.01
C VAL A 80 8.66 -1.96 -12.15
N ARG A 81 9.61 -2.88 -12.00
CA ARG A 81 10.78 -2.70 -11.14
C ARG A 81 11.94 -3.57 -11.58
N LYS A 82 13.12 -3.36 -11.00
CA LYS A 82 14.28 -4.25 -11.18
C LYS A 82 14.73 -4.81 -9.84
N VAL A 83 14.79 -6.12 -9.72
CA VAL A 83 15.25 -6.82 -8.52
C VAL A 83 16.70 -7.23 -8.65
N GLY A 84 17.40 -7.43 -7.54
CA GLY A 84 18.76 -7.96 -7.54
C GLY A 84 19.57 -7.59 -6.32
N TRP A 85 20.82 -8.05 -6.27
CA TRP A 85 21.73 -7.75 -5.17
C TRP A 85 22.16 -6.28 -5.19
N GLN A 86 22.15 -5.66 -4.01
CA GLN A 86 22.60 -4.28 -3.78
C GLN A 86 23.41 -4.20 -2.50
N ARG A 87 24.20 -3.12 -2.37
CA ARG A 87 24.93 -2.81 -1.14
C ARG A 87 24.16 -1.80 -0.31
N CYS A 88 24.06 -2.05 0.99
CA CYS A 88 23.47 -1.09 1.93
C CYS A 88 24.25 0.24 1.88
N MET A 89 23.54 1.37 1.84
CA MET A 89 24.18 2.69 1.86
C MET A 89 24.87 3.01 3.20
N LYS A 90 24.41 2.41 4.30
CA LYS A 90 24.97 2.62 5.65
C LYS A 90 26.11 1.65 5.97
N CYS A 91 25.85 0.34 5.93
CA CYS A 91 26.82 -0.68 6.36
C CYS A 91 27.53 -1.41 5.21
N ARG A 92 27.23 -1.07 3.94
CA ARG A 92 27.80 -1.69 2.72
C ARG A 92 27.57 -3.20 2.55
N ARG A 93 26.90 -3.86 3.51
CA ARG A 93 26.55 -5.28 3.45
C ARG A 93 25.69 -5.58 2.21
N PRO A 94 25.95 -6.68 1.49
CA PRO A 94 25.11 -7.09 0.38
C PRO A 94 23.75 -7.57 0.90
N PHE A 95 22.69 -7.14 0.22
CA PHE A 95 21.32 -7.59 0.48
C PHE A 95 20.58 -7.69 -0.85
N PHE A 96 19.56 -8.56 -0.90
CA PHE A 96 18.72 -8.69 -2.09
C PHE A 96 17.64 -7.61 -2.05
N SER A 97 17.64 -6.73 -3.04
CA SER A 97 16.72 -5.60 -3.13
C SER A 97 15.55 -5.97 -4.04
N GLU A 98 14.35 -6.00 -3.45
CA GLU A 98 13.11 -6.26 -4.17
C GLU A 98 12.45 -4.97 -4.68
N ASP A 99 12.85 -3.81 -4.15
CA ASP A 99 12.24 -2.51 -4.46
C ASP A 99 13.20 -1.53 -5.13
N VAL A 100 12.64 -0.66 -5.97
CA VAL A 100 13.34 0.46 -6.61
C VAL A 100 13.05 1.79 -5.90
N ILE A 101 11.89 1.92 -5.25
CA ILE A 101 11.44 3.19 -4.63
C ILE A 101 12.06 3.43 -3.25
N ARG A 102 12.45 2.37 -2.54
CA ARG A 102 12.92 2.48 -1.15
C ARG A 102 14.42 2.74 -1.07
N LEU A 103 14.83 3.46 -0.03
CA LEU A 103 16.24 3.61 0.36
C LEU A 103 16.94 2.24 0.40
N ARG A 104 18.17 2.18 -0.12
CA ARG A 104 18.99 0.97 -0.20
C ARG A 104 19.57 0.62 1.17
N LEU A 105 18.71 0.15 2.07
CA LEU A 105 19.03 -0.26 3.44
C LEU A 105 18.73 -1.75 3.63
N CYS A 106 19.66 -2.47 4.25
CA CYS A 106 19.47 -3.89 4.55
C CYS A 106 18.41 -4.07 5.66
N THR A 107 17.54 -5.07 5.48
CA THR A 107 16.43 -5.40 6.39
C THR A 107 16.84 -6.15 7.65
N GLY A 108 18.12 -6.45 7.84
CA GLY A 108 18.57 -7.32 8.92
C GLY A 108 18.30 -8.78 8.59
N GLY A 109 19.17 -9.67 9.05
CA GLY A 109 19.08 -11.09 8.73
C GLY A 109 20.13 -11.90 9.46
N GLY A 110 19.73 -13.06 9.98
CA GLY A 110 20.61 -13.93 10.78
C GLY A 110 21.02 -13.29 12.11
N GLY A 111 20.06 -12.83 12.92
CA GLY A 111 20.31 -12.33 14.27
C GLY A 111 20.95 -10.94 14.38
N THR A 112 21.15 -10.24 13.26
CA THR A 112 21.68 -8.87 13.24
C THR A 112 20.61 -7.86 12.82
N THR A 113 20.47 -6.78 13.60
CA THR A 113 19.58 -5.66 13.30
C THR A 113 19.97 -5.02 11.97
N GLY A 114 19.00 -4.86 11.07
CA GLY A 114 19.19 -4.18 9.80
C GLY A 114 19.45 -2.69 9.98
N CYS A 115 19.92 -2.03 8.92
CA CYS A 115 19.96 -0.57 8.90
C CYS A 115 18.59 0.06 8.63
N ARG A 116 17.59 -0.75 8.24
CA ARG A 116 16.20 -0.34 8.06
C ARG A 116 15.52 -0.27 9.43
N GLY A 117 14.96 0.89 9.81
CA GLY A 117 14.40 1.12 11.15
C GLY A 117 15.32 1.84 12.14
N ASP A 118 16.55 2.21 11.75
CA ASP A 118 17.42 3.09 12.55
C ASP A 118 17.06 4.59 12.36
N GLU A 119 15.81 4.84 11.98
CA GLU A 119 15.24 6.18 11.76
C GLU A 119 14.79 6.80 13.10
N ASP A 120 14.66 5.98 14.14
CA ASP A 120 14.20 6.35 15.48
C ASP A 120 15.33 6.48 16.54
N ARG A 121 16.61 6.34 16.18
CA ARG A 121 17.73 6.44 17.16
C ARG A 121 18.07 7.87 17.59
N PHE A 122 17.56 8.87 16.89
CA PHE A 122 17.76 10.29 17.21
C PHE A 122 16.61 10.91 18.01
N ARG A 123 15.86 10.10 18.76
CA ARG A 123 14.79 10.58 19.65
C ARG A 123 15.23 10.59 21.10
#